data_AF-A0A2C9VMM4-F1
#
_entry.id   AF-A0A2C9VMM4-F1
#
_cell.length_a   1.000
_cell.length_b   1.000
_cell.length_c   1.000
_cell.angle_alpha   90.00
_cell.angle_beta   90.00
_cell.angle_gamma   90.00
#
_symmetry.space_group_name_H-M   'P 1'
#
loop_
_entity.id
_entity.type
_entity.pdbx_description
1 polymer ?
#
loop_
_entity_poly.entity_id
_entity_poly.type
_entity_poly.pdbx_seq_one_letter_code
_entity_poly.pdbx_strand_id
1 'polypeptide(L)'
;MMKQMAHLDINAQVGTCMPLASMRIGTLIYNIEMNPGQGGKLVRAAGSCAKILKEPTSKYCLVKLPSGAEKLIDSQCRATIDRVSLINFSIL
;
A
#
# COMPACT_ATOMS: atom_id res chain seq x y z
N MET A 1 13.99 30.10 16.59
CA MET A 1 12.64 30.45 16.09
C MET A 1 12.53 29.99 14.64
N MET A 2 12.17 28.73 14.42
CA MET A 2 11.80 28.20 13.10
C MET A 2 10.43 27.58 13.25
N LYS A 3 9.48 28.16 12.52
CA LYS A 3 8.06 27.81 12.52
C LYS A 3 7.94 26.34 12.09
N GLN A 4 7.47 25.50 13.00
CA GLN A 4 7.16 24.09 12.76
C GLN A 4 6.01 24.05 11.73
N MET A 5 6.36 24.08 10.46
CA MET A 5 5.44 23.76 9.38
C MET A 5 5.24 22.25 9.47
N ALA A 6 4.02 21.82 9.78
CA ALA A 6 3.62 20.44 9.66
C ALA A 6 3.82 20.01 8.20
N HIS A 7 4.99 19.45 7.89
CA HIS A 7 5.22 18.77 6.63
C HIS A 7 4.29 17.56 6.65
N LEU A 8 3.17 17.66 5.92
CA LEU A 8 2.18 16.60 5.88
C LEU A 8 2.81 15.37 5.23
N ASP A 9 3.23 14.42 6.06
CA ASP A 9 3.78 13.17 5.59
C ASP A 9 2.69 12.41 4.82
N ILE A 10 2.74 12.45 3.50
CA ILE A 10 1.71 11.86 2.63
C ILE A 10 1.56 10.34 2.85
N ASN A 11 2.63 9.71 3.34
CA ASN A 11 2.67 8.31 3.75
C ASN A 11 1.92 8.01 5.07
N ALA A 12 1.59 9.03 5.86
CA ALA A 12 0.79 8.92 7.07
C ALA A 12 -0.71 9.14 6.82
N GLN A 13 -1.09 9.59 5.62
CA GLN A 13 -2.48 9.87 5.29
C GLN A 13 -3.19 8.61 4.78
N VAL A 14 -4.02 8.04 5.65
CA VAL A 14 -4.89 6.88 5.35
C VAL A 14 -5.81 7.19 4.16
N GLY A 15 -6.00 6.21 3.28
CA GLY A 15 -6.85 6.37 2.09
C GLY A 15 -6.17 7.06 0.90
N THR A 16 -4.92 7.52 1.04
CA THR A 16 -4.17 8.10 -0.08
C THR A 16 -3.75 7.03 -1.08
N CYS A 17 -3.99 7.28 -2.37
CA CYS A 17 -3.58 6.39 -3.46
C CYS A 17 -2.39 6.98 -4.25
N MET A 18 -1.26 6.29 -4.24
CA MET A 18 -0.01 6.72 -4.89
C MET A 18 0.75 5.53 -5.50
N PRO A 19 1.75 5.77 -6.37
CA PRO A 19 2.62 4.71 -6.87
C PRO A 19 3.39 4.02 -5.74
N LEU A 20 3.67 2.73 -5.88
CA LEU A 20 4.46 1.96 -4.91
C LEU A 20 5.86 2.57 -4.72
N ALA A 21 6.45 3.16 -5.76
CA ALA A 21 7.71 3.88 -5.71
C ALA A 21 7.74 5.04 -4.69
N SER A 22 6.58 5.62 -4.36
CA SER A 22 6.45 6.77 -3.45
C SER A 22 6.10 6.37 -2.01
N MET A 23 5.92 5.08 -1.76
CA MET A 23 5.50 4.57 -0.45
C MET A 23 6.70 4.14 0.42
N ARG A 24 6.61 4.35 1.73
CA ARG A 24 7.64 3.92 2.68
C ARG A 24 7.59 2.40 2.90
N ILE A 25 8.75 1.83 3.24
CA ILE A 25 8.83 0.45 3.72
C ILE A 25 7.94 0.26 4.95
N GLY A 26 7.29 -0.90 5.04
CA GLY A 26 6.42 -1.24 6.16
C GLY A 26 5.00 -0.68 6.08
N THR A 27 4.72 0.22 5.14
CA THR A 27 3.37 0.74 4.90
C THR A 27 2.41 -0.41 4.57
N LEU A 28 1.24 -0.37 5.20
CA LEU A 28 0.12 -1.26 4.88
C LEU A 28 -0.62 -0.68 3.68
N ILE A 29 -0.98 -1.55 2.74
CA ILE A 29 -1.62 -1.15 1.50
C ILE A 29 -2.73 -2.10 1.08
N TYR A 30 -3.71 -1.56 0.37
CA TYR A 30 -4.81 -2.30 -0.25
C TYR A 30 -5.11 -1.77 -1.66
N ASN A 31 -6.01 -2.44 -2.38
CA ASN A 31 -6.44 -2.07 -3.73
C ASN A 31 -5.26 -1.90 -4.72
N ILE A 32 -4.39 -2.90 -4.77
CA ILE A 32 -3.11 -2.83 -5.48
C ILE A 32 -3.30 -3.20 -6.95
N GLU A 33 -2.69 -2.44 -7.85
CA GLU A 33 -2.66 -2.75 -9.28
C GLU A 33 -1.82 -4.00 -9.58
N MET A 34 -2.25 -4.80 -10.55
CA MET A 34 -1.44 -5.93 -11.03
C MET A 34 -0.40 -5.51 -12.06
N ASN A 35 -0.76 -4.54 -12.90
CA ASN A 35 0.11 -3.84 -13.84
C ASN A 35 -0.23 -2.34 -13.80
N PRO A 36 0.72 -1.44 -14.10
CA PRO A 36 0.49 0.00 -14.02
C PRO A 36 -0.74 0.46 -14.82
N GLY A 37 -1.62 1.22 -14.17
CA GLY A 37 -2.81 1.81 -14.81
C GLY A 37 -3.97 0.85 -15.08
N GLN A 38 -3.88 -0.42 -14.69
CA GLN A 38 -4.99 -1.37 -14.86
C GLN A 38 -6.06 -1.28 -13.77
N GLY A 39 -5.91 -0.39 -12.79
CA GLY A 39 -6.75 -0.34 -11.62
C GLY A 39 -6.43 -1.44 -10.60
N GLY A 40 -6.88 -1.21 -9.36
CA GLY A 40 -6.61 -2.11 -8.24
C GLY A 40 -7.33 -3.44 -8.41
N LYS A 41 -6.56 -4.53 -8.40
CA LYS A 41 -7.06 -5.91 -8.60
C LYS A 41 -6.75 -6.81 -7.41
N LEU A 42 -5.70 -6.52 -6.66
CA LEU A 42 -5.26 -7.31 -5.50
C LEU A 42 -5.70 -6.65 -4.20
N VAL A 43 -5.89 -7.46 -3.15
CA VAL A 43 -6.14 -6.99 -1.77
C VAL A 43 -7.37 -6.08 -1.69
N ARG A 44 -8.53 -6.62 -2.06
CA ARG A 44 -9.83 -5.93 -2.05
C ARG A 44 -10.86 -6.55 -1.08
N ALA A 45 -10.51 -7.65 -0.44
CA ALA A 45 -11.39 -8.31 0.52
C ALA A 45 -11.47 -7.51 1.82
N ALA A 46 -12.62 -7.55 2.50
CA ALA A 46 -12.84 -6.88 3.78
C ALA A 46 -11.72 -7.17 4.78
N GLY A 47 -11.23 -6.13 5.48
CA GLY A 47 -10.15 -6.23 6.47
C GLY A 47 -8.77 -6.63 5.93
N SER A 48 -8.63 -6.94 4.64
CA SER A 48 -7.37 -7.40 4.07
C SER A 48 -6.38 -6.25 3.83
N CYS A 49 -5.09 -6.55 3.99
CA CYS A 49 -4.00 -5.65 3.68
C CYS A 49 -2.75 -6.41 3.25
N ALA A 50 -1.93 -5.79 2.43
CA ALA A 50 -0.57 -6.21 2.17
C ALA A 50 0.42 -5.26 2.85
N LYS A 51 1.69 -5.66 2.88
CA LYS A 51 2.77 -4.86 3.48
C LYS A 51 3.95 -4.73 2.53
N ILE A 52 4.49 -3.52 2.40
CA ILE A 52 5.75 -3.29 1.68
C ILE A 52 6.91 -3.83 2.52
N LEU A 53 7.67 -4.77 1.98
CA LEU A 53 8.75 -5.46 2.70
C LEU A 53 10.14 -4.86 2.49
N LYS A 54 10.35 -4.16 1.37
CA LYS A 54 11.63 -3.54 1.02
C LYS A 54 11.39 -2.12 0.55
N GLU A 55 12.42 -1.29 0.64
CA GLU A 55 12.39 0.03 0.00
C GLU A 55 12.04 -0.16 -1.49
N PRO A 56 11.05 0.58 -2.01
CA PRO A 56 10.70 0.52 -3.42
C PRO A 56 11.92 0.88 -4.27
N THR A 57 12.51 -0.12 -4.91
CA THR A 57 13.56 0.11 -5.92
C THR A 57 12.95 0.62 -7.22
N SER A 58 13.79 1.19 -8.10
CA SER A 58 13.32 1.87 -9.32
C SER A 58 12.40 1.02 -10.20
N LYS A 59 12.55 -0.32 -10.23
CA LYS A 59 11.77 -1.20 -11.11
C LYS A 59 10.66 -1.97 -10.41
N TYR A 60 10.94 -2.57 -9.24
CA TYR A 60 9.98 -3.43 -8.55
C TYR A 60 9.93 -3.14 -7.04
N CYS A 61 8.76 -3.37 -6.47
CA CYS A 61 8.50 -3.33 -5.04
C CYS A 61 8.16 -4.75 -4.55
N LEU A 62 8.81 -5.18 -3.47
CA LEU A 62 8.50 -6.45 -2.81
C LEU A 62 7.35 -6.25 -1.82
N VAL A 63 6.23 -6.94 -2.07
CA VAL A 63 5.01 -6.81 -1.28
C VAL A 63 4.62 -8.17 -0.71
N LYS A 64 4.33 -8.23 0.59
CA LYS A 64 3.73 -9.40 1.25
C LYS A 64 2.22 -9.32 1.16
N LEU A 65 1.61 -10.27 0.47
CA LEU A 65 0.16 -10.38 0.29
C LEU A 65 -0.52 -10.92 1.57
N PRO A 66 -1.85 -10.75 1.71
CA PRO A 66 -2.62 -11.34 2.81
C PRO A 66 -2.47 -12.87 2.93
N SER A 67 -2.24 -13.55 1.80
CA SER A 67 -1.98 -15.00 1.77
C SER A 67 -0.64 -15.42 2.38
N GLY A 68 0.21 -14.46 2.76
CA GLY A 68 1.58 -14.69 3.21
C GLY A 68 2.60 -14.76 2.06
N ALA A 69 2.16 -14.90 0.81
CA ALA A 69 3.04 -14.92 -0.36
C ALA A 69 3.74 -13.57 -0.57
N GLU A 70 5.01 -13.62 -0.94
CA GLU A 70 5.76 -12.45 -1.38
C GLU A 70 5.66 -12.31 -2.89
N LYS A 71 5.38 -11.09 -3.37
CA LYS A 71 5.23 -10.80 -4.80
C LYS A 71 6.00 -9.54 -5.16
N LEU A 72 6.74 -9.61 -6.27
CA LEU A 72 7.30 -8.43 -6.93
C LEU A 72 6.20 -7.77 -7.77
N ILE A 73 5.98 -6.48 -7.55
CA ILE A 73 5.02 -5.66 -8.27
C ILE A 73 5.78 -4.49 -8.89
N ASP A 74 5.40 -4.08 -10.10
CA ASP A 74 6.00 -2.92 -10.77
C ASP A 74 5.92 -1.68 -9.86
N SER A 75 7.01 -0.92 -9.75
CA SER A 75 7.08 0.26 -8.88
C SER A 75 6.09 1.36 -9.29
N GLN A 76 5.66 1.38 -10.55
CA GLN A 76 4.66 2.30 -11.09
C GLN A 76 3.22 1.87 -10.79
N CYS A 77 2.98 0.64 -10.34
CA CYS A 77 1.67 0.23 -9.87
C CYS A 77 1.23 1.12 -8.71
N ARG A 78 -0.06 1.41 -8.65
CA ARG A 78 -0.67 2.18 -7.56
C ARG A 78 -1.24 1.28 -6.49
N ALA A 79 -1.24 1.78 -5.26
CA ALA A 79 -1.96 1.18 -4.15
C ALA A 79 -2.51 2.28 -3.24
N THR A 80 -3.44 1.91 -2.36
CA THR A 80 -4.02 2.81 -1.36
C THR A 80 -3.48 2.49 0.02
N ILE A 81 -3.11 3.52 0.79
CA ILE A 81 -2.57 3.37 2.14
C ILE A 81 -3.64 2.84 3.09
N ASP A 82 -3.20 1.94 3.97
CA ASP A 82 -3.92 1.25 5.05
C ASP A 82 -4.55 -0.08 4.62
N ARG A 83 -5.71 -0.43 5.17
CA ARG A 83 -6.41 -1.70 4.94
C ARG A 83 -7.76 -1.46 4.27
N VAL A 84 -8.33 -2.51 3.68
CA VAL A 84 -9.75 -2.49 3.32
C VAL A 84 -10.58 -2.32 4.59
N SER A 85 -11.64 -1.52 4.52
CA SER A 85 -12.60 -1.34 5.61
C SER A 85 -13.18 -2.68 6.11
N LEU A 86 -13.87 -2.62 7.25
CA LEU A 86 -14.53 -3.79 7.88
C LEU A 86 -13.51 -4.78 8.48
N ILE A 87 -12.66 -4.27 9.37
CA ILE A 87 -11.63 -5.03 10.10
C ILE A 87 -12.28 -6.09 11.02
N ASN A 88 -13.44 -5.79 11.59
CA ASN A 88 -14.18 -6.69 12.49
C ASN A 88 -15.17 -7.60 11.74
N PHE A 89 -14.81 -8.07 10.54
CA PHE A 89 -15.62 -9.09 9.86
C PHE A 89 -15.30 -10.48 10.42
N SER A 90 -15.87 -10.78 11.58
CA SER A 90 -15.96 -12.15 12.09
C SER A 90 -17.18 -12.79 11.44
N ILE A 91 -16.98 -13.82 10.61
CA ILE A 91 -18.06 -14.71 10.13
C ILE A 91 -18.40 -15.79 11.19
N LEU A 92 -18.07 -15.51 12.45
CA LEU A 92 -18.35 -16.31 13.64
C LEU A 92 -19.02 -15.41 14.68
#